data_AF-A0A251RL54-F1
#
_entry.id   AF-A0A251RL54-F1
#
_cell.length_a   1.000
_cell.length_b   1.000
_cell.length_c   1.000
_cell.angle_alpha   90.00
_cell.angle_beta   90.00
_cell.angle_gamma   90.00
#
_symmetry.space_group_name_H-M   'P 1'
#
loop_
_entity.id
_entity.type
_entity.pdbx_description
1 polymer ?
#
loop_
_entity_poly.entity_id
_entity_poly.type
_entity_poly.pdbx_seq_one_letter_code
_entity_poly.pdbx_strand_id
1 'polypeptide(L)'
;MKNYTIYAVSITIRIVTGFMLIVVIWSFDFSSFMILVIVILNDSTIMMISTDRVKLSPLPDSWKVNEIFATGIVLGTYLSLVTVLFFWLSSRTDFFPRLFGVRSIVGNDDEVTPALYLQVRIISQALIFVTRSQSWPFLERPSTLLMLAFVLAQIVSTSYHNISLICPGVLDYLVYSVFKYLYPKPKTKPKYKYASLSKFS
;
A
#
# COMPACT_ATOMS: atom_id res chain seq x y z
N MET A 1 -14.17 6.75 -15.73
CA MET A 1 -13.48 5.44 -15.67
C MET A 1 -11.98 5.53 -15.96
N LYS A 2 -11.51 6.32 -16.94
CA LYS A 2 -10.06 6.42 -17.26
C LYS A 2 -9.16 6.72 -16.05
N ASN A 3 -9.50 7.72 -15.25
CA ASN A 3 -8.73 8.12 -14.06
C ASN A 3 -8.58 7.01 -13.03
N TYR A 4 -9.62 6.19 -12.85
CA TYR A 4 -9.58 5.00 -11.99
C TYR A 4 -8.61 3.95 -12.56
N THR A 5 -8.67 3.69 -13.87
CA THR A 5 -7.76 2.75 -14.52
C THR A 5 -6.30 3.20 -14.43
N ILE A 6 -6.02 4.50 -14.64
CA ILE A 6 -4.65 5.06 -14.49
C ILE A 6 -4.14 4.83 -13.07
N TYR A 7 -4.96 5.11 -12.06
CA TYR A 7 -4.61 4.88 -10.65
C TYR A 7 -4.33 3.40 -10.36
N ALA A 8 -5.23 2.49 -10.77
CA ALA A 8 -5.10 1.07 -10.50
C ALA A 8 -3.83 0.48 -11.15
N VAL A 9 -3.54 0.86 -12.40
CA VAL A 9 -2.30 0.47 -13.08
C VAL A 9 -1.09 1.08 -12.39
N SER A 10 -1.15 2.34 -11.97
CA SER A 10 -0.02 3.00 -11.31
C SER A 10 0.35 2.38 -9.97
N ILE A 11 -0.63 2.05 -9.12
CA ILE A 11 -0.37 1.40 -7.82
C ILE A 11 0.20 0.00 -7.98
N THR A 12 -0.32 -0.79 -8.91
CA THR A 12 0.18 -2.16 -9.15
C THR A 12 1.64 -2.13 -9.60
N ILE A 13 1.97 -1.30 -10.60
CA ILE A 13 3.35 -1.12 -11.06
C ILE A 13 4.26 -0.64 -9.93
N ARG A 14 3.78 0.30 -9.10
CA ARG A 14 4.53 0.83 -7.98
C ARG A 14 4.87 -0.25 -6.93
N ILE A 15 3.87 -1.01 -6.48
CA ILE A 15 4.07 -2.04 -5.45
C ILE A 15 5.00 -3.12 -5.99
N VAL A 16 4.72 -3.63 -7.19
CA VAL A 16 5.52 -4.71 -7.79
C VAL A 16 6.96 -4.24 -8.00
N THR A 17 7.17 -3.12 -8.69
CA THR A 17 8.52 -2.65 -9.04
C THR A 17 9.28 -2.14 -7.81
N GLY A 18 8.61 -1.39 -6.93
CA GLY A 18 9.26 -0.72 -5.79
C GLY A 18 9.76 -1.72 -4.76
N PHE A 19 8.91 -2.64 -4.31
CA PHE A 19 9.32 -3.66 -3.36
C PHE A 19 10.28 -4.68 -3.99
N MET A 20 10.09 -5.05 -5.26
CA MET A 20 11.04 -5.91 -5.97
C MET A 20 12.44 -5.29 -6.01
N LEU A 21 12.58 -4.00 -6.34
CA LEU A 21 13.89 -3.33 -6.37
C LEU A 21 14.54 -3.28 -4.99
N ILE A 22 13.77 -3.02 -3.94
CA ILE A 22 14.30 -3.00 -2.56
C ILE A 22 14.84 -4.37 -2.15
N VAL A 23 14.10 -5.45 -2.45
CA VAL A 23 14.53 -6.83 -2.18
C VAL A 23 15.78 -7.20 -2.98
N VAL A 24 15.80 -6.88 -4.28
CA VAL A 24 16.93 -7.25 -5.16
C VAL A 24 18.22 -6.51 -4.79
N ILE A 25 18.15 -5.23 -4.43
CA ILE A 25 19.34 -4.41 -4.20
C ILE A 25 19.86 -4.54 -2.75
N TRP A 26 18.97 -4.62 -1.76
CA TRP A 26 19.35 -4.59 -0.34
C TRP A 26 18.94 -5.83 0.46
N SER A 27 18.34 -6.84 -0.17
CA SER A 27 17.86 -8.06 0.51
C SER A 27 16.99 -7.76 1.74
N PHE A 28 16.21 -6.67 1.65
CA PHE A 28 15.34 -6.22 2.71
C PHE A 28 13.92 -6.74 2.47
N ASP A 29 13.48 -7.65 3.33
CA ASP A 29 12.18 -8.31 3.21
C ASP A 29 11.10 -7.52 3.95
N PHE A 30 10.22 -6.91 3.16
CA PHE A 30 9.06 -6.23 3.71
C PHE A 30 7.92 -7.22 3.93
N SER A 31 7.24 -7.14 5.08
CA SER A 31 6.14 -8.05 5.40
C SER A 31 5.01 -7.96 4.36
N SER A 32 4.71 -9.09 3.70
CA SER A 32 3.62 -9.21 2.72
C SER A 32 2.26 -8.79 3.29
N PHE A 33 2.06 -8.97 4.60
CA PHE A 33 0.84 -8.55 5.26
C PHE A 33 0.70 -7.02 5.31
N MET A 34 1.79 -6.29 5.54
CA MET A 34 1.76 -4.83 5.53
C MET A 34 1.42 -4.30 4.14
N ILE A 35 1.95 -4.93 3.09
CA ILE A 35 1.59 -4.61 1.70
C ILE A 35 0.10 -4.86 1.47
N LEU A 36 -0.43 -5.99 1.94
CA LEU A 36 -1.86 -6.30 1.86
C LEU A 36 -2.72 -5.24 2.56
N VAL A 37 -2.34 -4.78 3.75
CA VAL A 37 -3.05 -3.70 4.45
C VAL A 37 -3.03 -2.40 3.65
N ILE A 38 -1.91 -2.05 3.02
CA ILE A 38 -1.81 -0.89 2.12
C ILE A 38 -2.80 -1.03 0.96
N VAL A 39 -2.84 -2.19 0.31
CA VAL A 39 -3.71 -2.46 -0.83
C VAL A 39 -5.18 -2.33 -0.44
N ILE A 40 -5.61 -2.99 0.64
CA ILE A 40 -7.01 -2.94 1.10
C ILE A 40 -7.43 -1.50 1.45
N LEU A 41 -6.59 -0.76 2.17
CA LEU A 41 -6.92 0.61 2.58
C LEU A 41 -6.96 1.57 1.38
N ASN A 42 -6.09 1.37 0.39
CA ASN A 42 -6.14 2.13 -0.87
C ASN A 42 -7.41 1.83 -1.67
N ASP A 43 -7.83 0.56 -1.72
CA ASP A 43 -9.07 0.16 -2.40
C ASP A 43 -10.33 0.69 -1.69
N SER A 44 -10.29 0.74 -0.36
CA SER A 44 -11.36 1.31 0.48
C SER A 44 -11.56 2.80 0.21
N THR A 45 -10.47 3.54 0.00
CA THR A 45 -10.51 5.00 -0.21
C THR A 45 -10.83 5.38 -1.64
N ILE A 46 -10.40 4.59 -2.63
CA ILE A 46 -10.75 4.84 -4.05
C ILE A 46 -12.24 4.62 -4.35
N MET A 47 -12.95 3.77 -3.59
CA MET A 47 -14.39 3.61 -3.75
C MET A 47 -15.14 4.96 -3.69
N MET A 48 -14.59 5.93 -2.94
CA MET A 48 -15.14 7.28 -2.81
C MET A 48 -15.03 8.13 -4.09
N ILE A 49 -14.14 7.78 -5.03
CA ILE A 49 -14.02 8.46 -6.34
C ILE A 49 -15.32 8.34 -7.15
N SER A 50 -16.10 7.27 -6.94
CA SER A 50 -17.41 7.09 -7.60
C SER A 50 -18.41 8.20 -7.28
N THR A 51 -18.26 8.87 -6.14
CA THR A 51 -19.12 9.98 -5.69
C THR A 51 -18.57 11.35 -6.07
N ASP A 52 -17.42 11.39 -6.75
CA ASP A 52 -16.69 12.63 -6.97
C ASP A 52 -17.06 13.34 -8.28
N ARG A 53 -17.11 14.68 -8.24
CA ARG A 53 -17.45 15.54 -9.37
C ARG A 53 -16.18 15.88 -10.16
N VAL A 54 -15.86 15.04 -11.15
CA VAL A 54 -14.78 15.29 -12.12
C VAL A 54 -15.29 16.17 -13.27
N LYS A 55 -14.45 17.10 -13.76
CA LYS A 55 -14.78 17.88 -14.96
C LYS A 55 -14.92 16.94 -16.16
N LEU A 56 -16.04 17.06 -16.87
CA LEU A 56 -16.26 16.34 -18.11
C LEU A 56 -15.37 16.93 -19.21
N SER A 57 -14.84 16.07 -20.08
CA SER A 57 -14.15 16.54 -21.29
C SER A 57 -15.13 17.33 -22.17
N PRO A 58 -14.73 18.49 -22.72
CA PRO A 58 -15.57 19.28 -23.63
C PRO A 58 -15.73 18.63 -25.02
N LEU A 59 -14.87 17.65 -25.34
CA LEU A 59 -14.88 16.90 -26.60
C LEU A 59 -15.18 15.42 -26.35
N PRO A 60 -15.80 14.72 -27.32
CA PRO A 60 -16.06 13.28 -27.20
C PRO A 60 -14.74 12.53 -27.01
N ASP A 61 -14.63 11.88 -25.87
CA ASP A 61 -13.39 11.22 -25.45
C ASP A 61 -13.39 9.76 -25.93
N SER A 62 -12.35 9.36 -26.67
CA SER A 62 -12.19 8.00 -27.18
C SER A 62 -11.43 7.14 -26.17
N TRP A 63 -11.80 5.86 -26.02
CA TRP A 63 -11.17 4.94 -25.08
C TRP A 63 -9.79 4.47 -25.59
N LYS A 64 -8.78 5.31 -25.43
CA LYS A 64 -7.39 5.04 -25.81
C LYS A 64 -6.68 4.24 -24.72
N VAL A 65 -6.84 2.92 -24.73
CA VAL A 65 -6.24 2.00 -23.74
C VAL A 65 -4.73 2.23 -23.61
N ASN A 66 -4.02 2.35 -24.73
CA ASN A 66 -2.56 2.49 -24.75
C ASN A 66 -2.09 3.74 -23.97
N GLU A 67 -2.81 4.85 -24.08
CA GLU A 67 -2.48 6.10 -23.40
C GLU A 67 -2.72 6.00 -21.89
N ILE A 68 -3.81 5.35 -21.49
CA ILE A 68 -4.17 5.10 -20.09
C ILE A 68 -3.10 4.22 -19.41
N PHE A 69 -2.69 3.13 -20.08
CA PHE A 69 -1.65 2.25 -19.56
C PHE A 69 -0.28 2.90 -19.53
N ALA A 70 0.12 3.61 -20.59
CA ALA A 70 1.40 4.31 -20.63
C ALA A 70 1.51 5.33 -19.49
N THR A 71 0.45 6.12 -19.28
CA THR A 71 0.39 7.10 -18.17
C THR A 71 0.49 6.41 -16.81
N GLY A 72 -0.26 5.31 -16.61
CA GLY A 72 -0.21 4.53 -15.38
C GLY A 72 1.19 3.96 -15.09
N ILE A 73 1.86 3.41 -16.11
CA ILE A 73 3.22 2.85 -15.99
C ILE A 73 4.24 3.94 -15.65
N VAL A 74 4.20 5.09 -16.34
CA VAL A 74 5.13 6.21 -16.07
C VAL A 74 4.96 6.74 -14.65
N LEU A 75 3.71 6.96 -14.21
CA LEU A 75 3.45 7.38 -12.83
C LEU A 75 3.89 6.32 -11.81
N GLY A 76 3.57 5.04 -12.07
CA GLY A 76 3.93 3.95 -11.17
C GLY A 76 5.43 3.75 -11.02
N THR A 77 6.17 3.82 -12.13
CA THR A 77 7.64 3.72 -12.14
C THR A 77 8.28 4.91 -11.45
N TYR A 78 7.80 6.14 -11.69
CA TYR A 78 8.26 7.32 -10.97
C TYR A 78 8.09 7.16 -9.44
N LEU A 79 6.90 6.76 -8.98
CA LEU A 79 6.64 6.57 -7.56
C LEU A 79 7.46 5.44 -6.95
N SER A 80 7.71 4.37 -7.72
CA SER A 80 8.60 3.27 -7.32
C SER A 80 10.02 3.78 -7.06
N LEU A 81 10.58 4.57 -7.98
CA LEU A 81 11.92 5.15 -7.82
C LEU A 81 12.00 6.09 -6.62
N VAL A 82 10.96 6.89 -6.37
CA VAL A 82 10.88 7.75 -5.17
C VAL A 82 10.86 6.93 -3.89
N THR A 83 10.12 5.82 -3.84
CA THR A 83 10.10 4.92 -2.68
C THR A 83 11.46 4.23 -2.46
N VAL A 84 12.13 3.80 -3.53
CA VAL A 84 13.50 3.24 -3.47
C VAL A 84 14.50 4.29 -2.96
N LEU A 85 14.43 5.51 -3.49
CA LEU A 85 15.29 6.62 -3.05
C LEU A 85 15.05 6.96 -1.57
N PHE A 86 13.79 6.98 -1.14
CA PHE A 86 13.44 7.19 0.26
C PHE A 86 14.01 6.10 1.16
N PHE A 87 13.89 4.82 0.76
CA PHE A 87 14.48 3.71 1.50
C PHE A 87 16.00 3.86 1.62
N TRP A 88 16.69 4.19 0.52
CA TRP A 88 18.14 4.42 0.55
C TRP A 88 18.53 5.57 1.47
N LEU A 89 17.84 6.71 1.37
CA LEU A 89 18.10 7.87 2.22
C LEU A 89 17.84 7.60 3.70
N SER A 90 16.82 6.81 4.02
CA SER A 90 16.41 6.51 5.39
C SER A 90 17.26 5.42 6.05
N SER A 91 17.62 4.37 5.30
CA SER A 91 18.29 3.19 5.85
C SER A 91 19.82 3.21 5.75
N ARG A 92 20.41 3.97 4.80
CA ARG A 92 21.85 3.95 4.51
C ARG A 92 22.55 5.29 4.69
N THR A 93 21.81 6.40 4.83
CA THR A 93 22.40 7.73 4.93
C THR A 93 21.88 8.51 6.13
N ASP A 94 22.71 9.35 6.74
CA ASP A 94 22.28 10.25 7.81
C ASP A 94 21.59 11.53 7.27
N PHE A 95 20.93 11.46 6.11
CA PHE A 95 20.32 12.64 5.49
C PHE A 95 19.24 13.26 6.39
N PHE A 96 18.32 12.45 6.91
CA PHE A 96 17.23 12.94 7.77
C PHE A 96 17.73 13.47 9.13
N PRO A 97 18.63 12.77 9.86
CA PRO A 97 19.22 13.30 11.08
C PRO A 97 19.97 14.61 10.90
N ARG A 98 20.73 14.76 9.81
CA ARG A 98 21.51 15.98 9.55
C ARG A 98 20.65 17.17 9.14
N LEU A 99 19.59 16.94 8.36
CA LEU A 99 18.73 18.02 7.87
C LEU A 99 17.68 18.46 8.89
N PHE A 100 17.09 17.50 9.61
CA PHE A 100 15.95 17.75 10.50
C PHE A 100 16.28 17.60 11.99
N GLY A 101 17.50 17.17 12.35
CA GLY A 101 17.90 16.98 13.75
C GLY A 101 17.17 15.81 14.44
N VAL A 102 16.61 14.87 13.68
CA VAL A 102 15.84 13.73 14.20
C VAL A 102 16.78 12.57 14.54
N ARG A 103 16.35 11.67 15.43
CA ARG A 103 17.09 10.44 15.75
C ARG A 103 17.38 9.63 14.48
N SER A 104 18.61 9.12 14.36
CA SER A 104 18.98 8.23 13.25
C SER A 104 18.32 6.88 13.41
N ILE A 105 17.66 6.44 12.34
CA ILE A 105 17.00 5.14 12.19
C ILE A 105 17.80 4.21 11.26
N VAL A 106 19.01 4.63 10.88
CA VAL A 106 19.91 3.92 9.98
C VAL A 106 20.32 2.57 10.61
N GLY A 107 20.10 1.48 9.89
CA GLY A 107 20.46 0.12 10.32
C GLY A 107 19.51 -0.54 11.32
N ASN A 108 18.41 0.11 11.72
CA ASN A 108 17.37 -0.51 12.52
C ASN A 108 16.14 -0.83 11.65
N ASP A 109 16.05 -2.08 11.19
CA ASP A 109 14.98 -2.53 10.29
C ASP A 109 13.59 -2.40 10.92
N ASP A 110 13.48 -2.49 12.24
CA ASP A 110 12.22 -2.33 12.99
C ASP A 110 11.69 -0.88 12.94
N GLU A 111 12.58 0.11 12.79
CA GLU A 111 12.22 1.53 12.67
C GLU A 111 12.07 1.96 11.20
N VAL A 112 12.84 1.36 10.28
CA VAL A 112 12.77 1.65 8.84
C VAL A 112 11.47 1.11 8.22
N THR A 113 11.04 -0.09 8.61
CA THR A 113 9.81 -0.73 8.11
C THR A 113 8.54 0.15 8.27
N PRO A 114 8.22 0.66 9.47
CA PRO A 114 7.04 1.51 9.66
C PRO A 114 7.17 2.90 9.01
N ALA A 115 8.39 3.43 8.83
CA ALA A 115 8.63 4.67 8.08
C ALA A 115 8.35 4.49 6.58
N LEU A 116 8.84 3.39 6.00
CA LEU A 116 8.58 3.02 4.61
C LEU A 116 7.09 2.77 4.37
N TYR A 117 6.42 2.06 5.28
CA TYR A 117 4.96 1.86 5.25
C TYR A 117 4.19 3.18 5.17
N LEU A 118 4.53 4.13 6.06
CA LEU A 118 3.85 5.41 6.12
C LEU A 118 4.05 6.22 4.84
N GLN A 119 5.28 6.27 4.33
CA GLN A 119 5.61 6.90 3.06
C GLN A 119 4.79 6.29 1.91
N VAL A 120 4.72 4.96 1.85
CA VAL A 120 4.03 4.27 0.77
C VAL A 120 2.54 4.61 0.78
N ARG A 121 1.93 4.63 1.96
CA ARG A 121 0.51 4.97 2.14
C ARG A 121 0.19 6.41 1.80
N ILE A 122 0.95 7.38 2.31
CA ILE A 122 0.70 8.81 2.06
C ILE A 122 0.71 9.09 0.56
N ILE A 123 1.74 8.61 -0.13
CA ILE A 123 1.88 8.82 -1.57
C ILE A 123 0.78 8.10 -2.36
N SER A 124 0.35 6.91 -1.92
CA SER A 124 -0.74 6.19 -2.61
C SER A 124 -2.04 6.98 -2.56
N GLN A 125 -2.34 7.60 -1.42
CA GLN A 125 -3.53 8.43 -1.28
C GLN A 125 -3.37 9.78 -2.00
N ALA A 126 -2.17 10.37 -2.00
CA ALA A 126 -1.89 11.58 -2.76
C ALA A 126 -2.07 11.36 -4.27
N LEU A 127 -1.74 10.16 -4.78
CA LEU A 127 -1.91 9.81 -6.18
C LEU A 127 -3.37 9.91 -6.64
N ILE A 128 -4.35 9.65 -5.77
CA ILE A 128 -5.78 9.82 -6.09
C ILE A 128 -6.09 11.26 -6.53
N PHE A 129 -5.48 12.25 -5.88
CA PHE A 129 -5.65 13.67 -6.24
C PHE A 129 -4.95 14.04 -7.54
N VAL A 130 -3.83 13.39 -7.85
CA VAL A 130 -3.10 13.59 -9.10
C VAL A 130 -3.85 12.95 -10.27
N THR A 131 -4.33 11.72 -10.13
CA THR A 131 -5.00 11.01 -11.24
C THR A 131 -6.41 11.51 -11.50
N ARG A 132 -7.06 12.18 -10.54
CA ARG A 132 -8.37 12.79 -10.77
C ARG A 132 -8.31 14.09 -11.55
N SER A 133 -7.21 14.84 -11.40
CA SER A 133 -7.14 16.22 -11.88
C SER A 133 -6.70 16.24 -13.35
N GLN A 134 -7.38 17.04 -14.16
CA GLN A 134 -7.01 17.24 -15.57
C GLN A 134 -6.00 18.38 -15.72
N SER A 135 -5.88 19.22 -14.68
CA SER A 135 -4.92 20.31 -14.58
C SER A 135 -4.17 20.19 -13.24
N TRP A 136 -3.58 21.28 -12.74
CA TRP A 136 -2.82 21.24 -11.50
C TRP A 136 -3.69 20.76 -10.31
N PRO A 137 -3.26 19.75 -9.54
CA PRO A 137 -4.07 19.13 -8.50
C PRO A 137 -4.52 20.09 -7.38
N PHE A 138 -3.79 21.18 -7.16
CA PHE A 138 -4.12 22.22 -6.17
C PHE A 138 -5.16 23.23 -6.64
N LEU A 139 -5.35 23.38 -7.96
CA LEU A 139 -6.30 24.31 -8.55
C LEU A 139 -7.69 23.68 -8.74
N GLU A 140 -7.77 22.36 -8.86
CA GLU A 140 -9.04 21.63 -8.96
C GLU A 140 -9.51 21.16 -7.59
N ARG A 141 -10.50 21.87 -7.03
CA ARG A 141 -11.05 21.56 -5.70
C ARG A 141 -11.57 20.11 -5.65
N PRO A 142 -10.99 19.25 -4.79
CA PRO A 142 -11.56 17.92 -4.54
C PRO A 142 -12.89 18.03 -3.79
N SER A 143 -13.75 17.02 -3.92
CA SER A 143 -14.96 16.91 -3.11
C SER A 143 -14.59 16.91 -1.61
N THR A 144 -15.36 17.63 -0.80
CA THR A 144 -15.17 17.72 0.66
C THR A 144 -15.16 16.34 1.33
N LEU A 145 -15.88 15.39 0.74
CA LEU A 145 -15.97 14.01 1.19
C LEU A 145 -14.67 13.22 0.95
N LEU A 146 -13.92 13.54 -0.11
CA LEU A 146 -12.64 12.92 -0.44
C LEU A 146 -11.51 13.50 0.41
N MET A 147 -11.56 14.80 0.71
CA MET A 147 -10.70 15.45 1.70
C MET A 147 -10.91 14.87 3.10
N LEU A 148 -12.16 14.67 3.52
CA LEU A 148 -12.48 14.05 4.81
C LEU A 148 -11.96 12.60 4.87
N ALA A 149 -12.18 11.81 3.82
CA ALA A 149 -11.68 10.43 3.74
C ALA A 149 -10.14 10.38 3.80
N PHE A 150 -9.44 11.31 3.14
CA PHE A 150 -7.99 11.44 3.24
C PHE A 150 -7.54 11.73 4.67
N VAL A 151 -8.12 12.73 5.33
CA VAL A 151 -7.77 13.09 6.71
C VAL A 151 -8.00 11.91 7.66
N LEU A 152 -9.15 11.25 7.56
CA LEU A 152 -9.46 10.08 8.39
C LEU A 152 -8.49 8.92 8.13
N ALA A 153 -8.19 8.64 6.87
CA ALA A 153 -7.28 7.56 6.51
C ALA A 153 -5.83 7.85 6.95
N GLN A 154 -5.42 9.13 7.01
CA GLN A 154 -4.13 9.54 7.54
C GLN A 154 -4.06 9.52 9.07
N ILE A 155 -5.15 9.87 9.76
CA ILE A 155 -5.23 9.70 11.23
C ILE A 155 -5.05 8.22 11.56
N VAL A 156 -5.81 7.34 10.88
CA VAL A 156 -5.70 5.89 11.05
C VAL A 156 -4.29 5.39 10.73
N SER A 157 -3.65 5.89 9.66
CA SER A 157 -2.26 5.56 9.33
C SER A 157 -1.26 5.96 10.41
N THR A 158 -1.42 7.15 10.96
CA THR A 158 -0.55 7.70 12.01
C THR A 158 -0.75 6.95 13.32
N SER A 159 -2.00 6.58 13.65
CA SER A 159 -2.30 5.74 14.80
C SER A 159 -1.67 4.35 14.65
N TYR A 160 -1.74 3.72 13.47
CA TYR A 160 -1.08 2.42 13.23
C TYR A 160 0.45 2.49 13.34
N HIS A 161 1.06 3.58 12.86
CA HIS A 161 2.50 3.82 12.99
C HIS A 161 2.91 3.97 14.46
N ASN A 162 2.19 4.76 15.25
CA ASN A 162 2.43 4.89 16.69
C ASN A 162 2.26 3.56 17.43
N ILE A 163 1.25 2.76 17.07
CA ILE A 163 1.03 1.44 17.68
C ILE A 163 2.16 0.46 17.33
N SER A 164 2.67 0.47 16.10
CA SER A 164 3.82 -0.38 15.70
C SER A 164 5.12 0.04 16.39
N LEU A 165 5.33 1.35 16.64
CA LEU A 165 6.48 1.86 17.38
C LEU A 165 6.42 1.58 18.89
N ILE A 166 5.23 1.63 19.49
CA ILE A 166 5.04 1.38 20.93
C ILE A 166 5.14 -0.10 21.26
N CYS A 167 4.78 -1.00 20.34
CA CYS A 167 4.77 -2.43 20.59
C CYS A 167 5.00 -3.24 19.29
N PRO A 168 6.27 -3.50 18.90
CA PRO A 168 6.56 -4.40 17.79
C PRO A 168 6.00 -5.79 18.12
N GLY A 169 4.96 -6.22 17.40
CA GLY A 169 4.25 -7.49 17.62
C GLY A 169 2.75 -7.38 17.96
N VAL A 170 2.21 -6.19 18.27
CA VAL A 170 0.74 -6.01 18.40
C VAL A 170 0.02 -6.25 17.09
N LEU A 171 0.68 -5.95 15.96
CA LEU A 171 0.18 -6.29 14.64
C LEU A 171 0.07 -7.81 14.49
N ASP A 172 1.08 -8.58 14.86
CA ASP A 172 1.04 -10.05 14.85
C ASP A 172 -0.04 -10.62 15.77
N TYR A 173 -0.30 -9.97 16.92
CA TYR A 173 -1.29 -10.41 17.90
C TYR A 173 -2.74 -10.12 17.47
N LEU A 174 -2.99 -8.94 16.89
CA LEU A 174 -4.27 -8.60 16.26
C LEU A 174 -4.49 -9.47 15.01
N VAL A 175 -3.44 -9.73 14.25
CA VAL A 175 -3.44 -10.67 13.11
C VAL A 175 -3.81 -12.07 13.57
N TYR A 176 -3.17 -12.63 14.59
CA TYR A 176 -3.48 -13.95 15.13
C TYR A 176 -4.93 -14.03 15.62
N SER A 177 -5.43 -12.98 16.25
CA SER A 177 -6.80 -12.92 16.76
C SER A 177 -7.84 -12.84 15.63
N VAL A 178 -7.59 -12.04 14.59
CA VAL A 178 -8.48 -11.93 13.43
C VAL A 178 -8.43 -13.18 12.55
N PHE A 179 -7.25 -13.78 12.32
CA PHE A 179 -7.13 -15.03 11.56
C PHE A 179 -7.79 -16.21 12.27
N LYS A 180 -7.64 -16.31 13.60
CA LYS A 180 -8.35 -17.30 14.43
C LYS A 180 -9.87 -17.14 14.37
N TYR A 181 -10.34 -15.90 14.20
CA TYR A 181 -11.77 -15.58 14.11
C TYR A 181 -12.35 -15.89 12.72
N LEU A 182 -11.62 -15.55 11.65
CA LEU A 182 -12.04 -15.75 10.25
C LEU A 182 -11.84 -17.20 9.78
N TYR A 183 -10.84 -17.91 10.30
CA TYR A 183 -10.56 -19.32 9.99
C TYR A 183 -10.53 -20.17 11.27
N PRO A 184 -11.69 -20.46 11.87
CA PRO A 184 -11.73 -21.42 12.97
C PRO A 184 -11.23 -22.78 12.47
N LYS A 185 -10.22 -23.36 13.14
CA LYS A 185 -9.71 -24.69 12.80
C LYS A 185 -10.90 -25.67 12.66
N PRO A 186 -11.00 -26.44 11.57
CA PRO A 186 -12.06 -27.43 11.44
C PRO A 186 -11.94 -28.41 12.63
N LYS A 187 -13.04 -28.59 13.36
CA LYS A 187 -13.13 -29.62 14.41
C LYS A 187 -12.70 -30.94 13.78
N THR A 188 -11.59 -31.50 14.27
CA THR A 188 -11.06 -32.79 13.84
C THR A 188 -12.18 -33.83 13.88
N LYS A 189 -12.64 -34.29 12.71
CA LYS A 189 -13.51 -35.47 12.61
C LYS A 189 -12.69 -36.72 13.01
N PRO A 190 -13.31 -37.71 13.67
CA PRO A 190 -12.60 -38.85 14.24
C PRO A 190 -11.90 -39.67 13.15
N LYS A 191 -10.68 -40.13 13.46
CA LYS A 191 -9.85 -40.99 12.59
C LYS A 191 -10.63 -42.25 12.19
N TYR A 192 -10.91 -42.43 10.91
CA TYR A 192 -11.29 -43.74 10.38
C TYR A 192 -10.07 -44.66 10.42
N LYS A 193 -10.12 -45.69 11.26
CA LYS A 193 -9.19 -46.82 11.27
C LYS A 193 -9.41 -47.62 9.99
N TYR A 194 -8.48 -47.56 9.03
CA TYR A 194 -8.41 -48.57 7.98
C TYR A 194 -7.90 -49.87 8.60
N ALA A 195 -8.75 -50.89 8.63
CA ALA A 195 -8.38 -52.25 8.96
C ALA A 195 -7.47 -52.80 7.86
N SER A 196 -6.25 -53.20 8.23
CA SER A 196 -5.28 -53.86 7.37
C SER A 196 -5.76 -55.28 7.03
N LEU A 197 -6.34 -55.45 5.83
CA LEU A 197 -6.50 -56.76 5.20
C LEU A 197 -5.32 -57.00 4.25
N SER A 198 -4.29 -57.69 4.73
CA SER A 198 -3.26 -58.33 3.89
C SER A 198 -2.67 -59.55 4.60
N LYS A 199 -3.40 -60.66 4.54
CA LYS A 199 -2.84 -62.02 4.63
C LYS A 199 -3.61 -62.92 3.66
N PHE A 200 -3.15 -62.93 2.42
CA PHE A 200 -3.35 -64.01 1.44
C PHE A 200 -2.23 -63.93 0.39
N SER A 201 -1.09 -64.51 0.73
CA SER A 201 -0.25 -65.36 -0.14
C SER A 201 0.88 -65.93 0.69
#